data_AF-A0A7L3A4M2-F1
#
_entry.id   AF-A0A7L3A4M2-F1
#
_cell.length_a   1.000
_cell.length_b   1.000
_cell.length_c   1.000
_cell.angle_alpha   90.00
_cell.angle_beta   90.00
_cell.angle_gamma   90.00
#
_symmetry.space_group_name_H-M   'P 1'
#
loop_
_entity.id
_entity.type
_entity.pdbx_description
1 polymer ?
#
loop_
_entity_poly.entity_id
_entity_poly.type
_entity_poly.pdbx_seq_one_letter_code
_entity_poly.pdbx_strand_id
1 'polypeptide(L)'
;PSRYWKLDPSKVCATGPNAWDTAVHDASEEYKHRMHNLCCDNCHSHVALALNLMRYDNSTSWNMVKLCFFTLLYGKYVSIGGFVKTWLPFVLFLGVIVTVVLTLHLR
;
A
#
# COMPACT_ATOMS: atom_id res chain seq x y z
N PRO A 1 -0.36 -7.52 8.27
CA PRO A 1 0.20 -7.26 6.91
C PRO A 1 0.85 -8.52 6.30
N SER A 2 0.49 -8.91 5.08
CA SER A 2 1.10 -10.03 4.34
C SER A 2 2.26 -9.60 3.44
N ARG A 3 2.38 -8.29 3.19
CA ARG A 3 3.33 -7.69 2.25
C ARG A 3 3.81 -6.32 2.75
N TYR A 4 5.00 -5.91 2.32
CA TYR A 4 5.55 -4.57 2.55
C TYR A 4 6.30 -4.07 1.31
N TRP A 5 6.28 -2.76 1.06
CA TRP A 5 7.15 -2.12 0.08
C TRP A 5 8.21 -1.31 0.81
N LYS A 6 9.48 -1.70 0.66
CA LYS A 6 10.60 -1.02 1.32
C LYS A 6 11.04 0.17 0.48
N LEU A 7 10.97 1.35 1.07
CA LEU A 7 11.42 2.60 0.47
C LEU A 7 12.94 2.76 0.63
N ASP A 8 13.55 3.41 -0.35
CA ASP A 8 14.96 3.80 -0.35
C ASP A 8 15.13 5.22 0.23
N PRO A 9 15.82 5.39 1.38
CA PRO A 9 16.04 6.71 1.98
C PRO A 9 16.84 7.69 1.11
N SER A 10 17.64 7.20 0.16
CA SER A 10 18.41 8.07 -0.75
C SER A 10 17.54 8.88 -1.70
N LYS A 11 16.27 8.49 -1.86
CA LYS A 11 15.27 9.19 -2.69
C LYS A 11 14.59 10.36 -1.97
N VAL A 12 14.94 10.67 -0.72
CA VAL A 12 14.44 11.86 -0.03
C VAL A 12 15.09 13.11 -0.62
N CYS A 13 14.28 14.03 -1.12
CA CYS A 13 14.76 15.27 -1.73
C CYS A 13 14.48 16.52 -0.87
N ALA A 14 13.77 16.39 0.26
CA ALA A 14 13.58 17.50 1.19
C ALA A 14 14.90 17.88 1.87
N THR A 15 15.10 19.19 2.04
CA THR A 15 16.32 19.76 2.62
C THR A 15 16.25 19.77 4.14
N GLY A 16 17.32 19.36 4.81
CA GLY A 16 17.46 19.43 6.27
C GLY A 16 17.94 18.11 6.87
N PRO A 17 18.61 18.15 8.04
CA PRO A 17 18.93 16.94 8.78
C PRO A 17 17.61 16.23 9.16
N ASN A 18 17.59 14.90 9.07
CA ASN A 18 16.45 14.07 9.46
C ASN A 18 15.13 14.38 8.71
N ALA A 19 15.20 14.87 7.47
CA ALA A 19 14.01 15.21 6.67
C ALA A 19 12.98 14.08 6.57
N TRP A 20 13.43 12.81 6.61
CA TRP A 20 12.56 11.65 6.70
C TRP A 20 11.72 11.64 7.99
N ASP A 21 12.39 11.73 9.14
CA ASP A 21 11.74 11.65 10.45
C ASP A 21 10.81 12.84 10.70
N THR A 22 11.24 14.04 10.30
CA THR A 22 10.40 15.25 10.37
C THR A 22 9.12 15.08 9.54
N ALA A 23 9.24 14.62 8.28
CA ALA A 23 8.07 14.43 7.43
C ALA A 23 7.10 13.35 7.96
N VAL A 24 7.62 12.27 8.55
CA VAL A 24 6.79 11.24 9.20
C VAL A 24 6.10 11.80 10.44
N HIS A 25 6.80 12.59 11.25
CA HIS A 25 6.25 13.25 12.42
C HIS A 25 5.13 14.22 12.04
N ASP A 26 5.39 15.13 11.11
CA ASP A 26 4.44 16.15 10.65
C ASP A 26 3.19 15.51 10.04
N ALA A 27 3.35 14.45 9.23
CA ALA A 27 2.21 13.72 8.71
C ALA A 27 1.37 13.08 9.83
N SER A 28 2.01 12.62 10.91
CA SER A 28 1.32 12.05 12.08
C SER A 28 0.59 13.13 12.89
N GLU A 29 1.20 14.30 13.04
CA GLU A 29 0.59 15.47 13.69
C GLU A 29 -0.64 15.98 12.92
N GLU A 30 -0.63 15.90 11.60
CA GLU A 30 -1.80 16.20 10.77
C GLU A 30 -2.88 15.10 10.93
N TYR A 31 -2.49 13.83 10.84
CA TYR A 31 -3.44 12.72 10.82
C TYR A 31 -4.03 12.35 12.19
N LYS A 32 -3.42 12.77 13.30
CA LYS A 32 -4.01 12.55 14.64
C LYS A 32 -5.36 13.28 14.82
N HIS A 33 -5.59 14.33 14.05
CA HIS A 33 -6.83 15.11 14.07
C HIS A 33 -7.84 14.67 13.01
N ARG A 34 -7.45 13.78 12.08
CA ARG A 34 -8.30 13.35 10.96
C ARG A 34 -9.00 12.03 11.27
N MET A 35 -10.31 12.00 11.05
CA MET A 35 -11.07 10.75 11.05
C MET A 35 -10.63 9.90 9.86
N HIS A 36 -10.09 8.72 10.15
CA HIS A 36 -9.71 7.77 9.12
C HIS A 36 -10.96 7.14 8.51
N ASN A 37 -11.11 7.24 7.19
CA ASN A 37 -12.17 6.56 6.45
C ASN A 37 -11.55 5.43 5.61
N LEU A 38 -12.17 4.25 5.65
CA LEU A 38 -11.63 3.01 5.09
C LEU A 38 -11.22 3.16 3.61
N CYS A 39 -12.00 3.91 2.82
CA CYS A 39 -11.81 4.02 1.38
C CYS A 39 -11.10 5.30 0.91
N CYS A 40 -11.27 6.44 1.60
CA CYS A 40 -10.91 7.75 1.05
C CYS A 40 -9.87 8.54 1.86
N ASP A 41 -9.70 8.23 3.14
CA ASP A 41 -8.66 8.86 3.97
C ASP A 41 -8.14 7.82 4.96
N ASN A 42 -7.29 6.94 4.45
CA ASN A 42 -6.80 5.76 5.17
C ASN A 42 -5.30 5.86 5.43
N CYS A 43 -4.72 4.77 5.95
CA CYS A 43 -3.29 4.71 6.25
C CYS A 43 -2.39 5.00 5.04
N HIS A 44 -2.83 4.72 3.81
CA HIS A 44 -2.06 5.08 2.62
C HIS A 44 -2.12 6.59 2.34
N SER A 45 -3.22 7.28 2.67
CA SER A 45 -3.29 8.74 2.56
C SER A 45 -2.32 9.41 3.55
N HIS A 46 -2.20 8.85 4.78
CA HIS A 46 -1.19 9.28 5.77
C HIS A 46 0.24 9.09 5.25
N VAL A 47 0.58 7.91 4.73
CA VAL A 47 1.91 7.64 4.15
C VAL A 47 2.16 8.55 2.93
N ALA A 48 1.14 8.79 2.10
CA ALA A 48 1.27 9.68 0.94
C ALA A 48 1.60 11.11 1.36
N LEU A 49 0.98 11.61 2.44
CA LEU A 49 1.33 12.92 2.99
C LEU A 49 2.80 12.96 3.42
N ALA A 50 3.27 11.96 4.18
CA ALA A 50 4.67 11.89 4.59
C ALA A 50 5.62 11.91 3.37
N LEU A 51 5.33 11.11 2.33
CA LEU A 51 6.13 11.08 1.10
C LEU A 51 6.13 12.41 0.35
N ASN A 52 5.02 13.14 0.36
CA ASN A 52 4.93 14.46 -0.24
C ASN A 52 5.76 15.50 0.54
N LEU A 53 5.67 15.48 1.87
CA LEU A 53 6.45 16.37 2.74
C LEU A 53 7.96 16.17 2.57
N MET A 54 8.42 14.92 2.48
CA MET A 54 9.85 14.62 2.25
C MET A 54 10.28 14.72 0.76
N ARG A 55 9.36 15.12 -0.13
CA ARG A 55 9.56 15.15 -1.59
C ARG A 55 10.17 13.85 -2.14
N TYR A 56 9.64 12.72 -1.69
CA TYR A 56 10.19 11.41 -2.02
C TYR A 56 10.20 11.19 -3.54
N ASP A 57 11.34 10.79 -4.09
CA ASP A 57 11.59 10.60 -5.52
C ASP A 57 11.31 11.87 -6.35
N ASN A 58 11.62 13.04 -5.77
CA ASN A 58 11.37 14.37 -6.30
C ASN A 58 9.89 14.65 -6.65
N SER A 59 8.96 13.96 -5.98
CA SER A 59 7.52 14.10 -6.20
C SER A 59 6.80 14.61 -4.95
N THR A 60 5.81 15.48 -5.17
CA THR A 60 4.83 15.96 -4.17
C THR A 60 3.40 15.51 -4.49
N SER A 61 3.26 14.52 -5.39
CA SER A 61 1.97 14.02 -5.91
C SER A 61 1.69 12.56 -5.53
N TRP A 62 2.25 12.09 -4.42
CA TRP A 62 1.91 10.79 -3.83
C TRP A 62 0.46 10.81 -3.32
N ASN A 63 -0.23 9.69 -3.50
CA ASN A 63 -1.60 9.49 -3.03
C ASN A 63 -1.83 8.01 -2.71
N MET A 64 -2.97 7.70 -2.08
CA MET A 64 -3.31 6.34 -1.65
C MET A 64 -3.36 5.33 -2.81
N VAL A 65 -3.78 5.75 -4.01
CA VAL A 65 -3.92 4.88 -5.17
C VAL A 65 -2.54 4.48 -5.68
N LYS A 66 -1.62 5.45 -5.85
CA LYS A 66 -0.22 5.18 -6.19
C LYS A 66 0.39 4.20 -5.18
N LEU A 67 0.24 4.46 -3.89
CA LEU A 67 0.80 3.58 -2.86
C LEU A 67 0.22 2.16 -2.88
N CYS A 68 -1.08 2.02 -3.15
CA CYS A 68 -1.72 0.73 -3.33
C CYS A 68 -1.07 -0.03 -4.49
N PHE A 69 -0.98 0.59 -5.68
CA PHE A 69 -0.34 -0.03 -6.84
C PHE A 69 1.14 -0.37 -6.60
N PHE A 70 1.91 0.52 -6.01
CA PHE A 70 3.33 0.26 -5.73
C PHE A 70 3.51 -0.87 -4.71
N THR A 71 2.66 -0.96 -3.69
CA THR A 71 2.68 -2.09 -2.74
C THR A 71 2.23 -3.39 -3.41
N LEU A 72 1.30 -3.32 -4.37
CA LEU A 72 0.82 -4.47 -5.14
C LEU A 72 1.83 -4.97 -6.19
N LEU A 73 2.69 -4.12 -6.74
CA LEU A 73 3.64 -4.48 -7.78
C LEU A 73 5.06 -4.72 -7.24
N TYR A 74 5.52 -3.85 -6.32
CA TYR A 74 6.89 -3.86 -5.79
C TYR A 74 6.98 -4.38 -4.35
N GLY A 75 5.85 -4.70 -3.72
CA GLY A 75 5.85 -5.20 -2.36
C GLY A 75 6.37 -6.64 -2.26
N LYS A 76 7.17 -6.90 -1.23
CA LYS A 76 7.68 -8.22 -0.87
C LYS A 76 6.77 -8.87 0.17
N TYR A 77 6.52 -10.17 0.03
CA TYR A 77 5.81 -10.93 1.05
C TYR A 77 6.62 -11.01 2.33
N VAL A 78 5.93 -10.88 3.47
CA VAL A 78 6.56 -11.01 4.80
C VAL A 78 7.01 -12.46 5.03
N SER A 79 6.29 -13.44 4.47
CA SER A 79 6.61 -14.86 4.54
C SER A 79 5.89 -15.66 3.46
N ILE A 80 6.26 -16.93 3.27
CA ILE A 80 5.51 -17.89 2.43
C ILE A 80 4.06 -18.00 2.92
N GLY A 81 3.83 -18.01 4.23
CA GLY A 81 2.48 -17.97 4.81
C GLY A 81 1.70 -16.71 4.42
N GLY A 82 2.36 -15.56 4.33
CA GLY A 82 1.76 -14.33 3.81
C GLY A 82 1.36 -14.43 2.35
N PHE A 83 2.16 -15.10 1.51
CA PHE A 83 1.83 -15.39 0.11
C PHE A 83 0.57 -16.24 0.00
N VAL A 84 0.54 -17.37 0.71
CA VAL A 84 -0.61 -18.30 0.70
C VAL A 84 -1.88 -17.59 1.18
N LYS A 85 -1.81 -16.86 2.31
CA LYS A 85 -2.95 -16.09 2.83
C LYS A 85 -3.49 -15.04 1.86
N THR A 86 -2.64 -14.52 0.97
CA THR A 86 -3.03 -13.51 -0.01
C THR A 86 -3.75 -14.12 -1.22
N TRP A 87 -3.26 -15.25 -1.75
CA TRP A 87 -3.77 -15.80 -3.01
C TRP A 87 -4.76 -16.96 -2.85
N LEU A 88 -4.65 -17.76 -1.80
CA LEU A 88 -5.44 -18.98 -1.65
C LEU A 88 -6.95 -18.73 -1.68
N PRO A 89 -7.52 -17.73 -0.96
CA PRO A 89 -8.96 -17.47 -1.02
C PRO A 89 -9.44 -17.11 -2.42
N PHE A 90 -8.66 -16.31 -3.17
CA PHE A 90 -8.98 -15.92 -4.53
C PHE A 90 -8.95 -17.12 -5.49
N VAL A 91 -7.92 -17.96 -5.40
CA VAL A 91 -7.79 -19.17 -6.23
C VAL A 91 -8.93 -20.15 -5.96
N LEU A 92 -9.29 -20.37 -4.70
CA LEU A 92 -10.42 -21.24 -4.33
C LEU A 92 -11.75 -20.70 -4.88
N PHE A 93 -11.99 -19.40 -4.71
CA PHE A 93 -13.21 -18.76 -5.23
C PHE A 93 -13.32 -18.86 -6.76
N LEU A 94 -12.22 -18.59 -7.47
CA LEU A 94 -12.17 -18.73 -8.92
C LEU A 94 -12.38 -20.19 -9.34
N GLY A 95 -11.80 -21.15 -8.61
CA GLY A 95 -12.00 -22.57 -8.84
C GLY A 95 -13.47 -22.99 -8.73
N VAL A 96 -14.20 -22.48 -7.72
CA VAL A 96 -15.65 -22.70 -7.59
C VAL A 96 -16.41 -22.15 -8.79
N ILE A 97 -16.12 -20.90 -9.20
CA ILE A 97 -16.77 -20.28 -10.36
C ILE A 97 -16.55 -21.12 -11.62
N VAL A 98 -15.30 -21.47 -11.91
CA VAL A 98 -14.95 -22.26 -13.10
C VAL A 98 -15.66 -23.62 -13.09
N THR A 99 -15.73 -24.28 -11.94
CA THR A 99 -16.41 -25.58 -11.80
C THR A 99 -17.92 -25.47 -12.06
N VAL A 100 -18.57 -24.44 -11.53
CA VAL A 100 -20.01 -24.19 -11.77
C VAL A 100 -20.27 -23.88 -13.25
N VAL A 101 -19.47 -22.99 -13.83
CA VAL A 101 -19.59 -22.63 -15.26
C VAL A 101 -19.43 -23.87 -16.14
N LEU A 102 -18.40 -24.69 -15.89
CA LEU A 102 -18.16 -25.90 -16.66
C LEU A 102 -19.29 -26.93 -16.51
N THR A 103 -19.79 -27.15 -15.31
CA THR A 103 -20.90 -28.10 -15.07
C THR A 103 -22.21 -27.64 -15.71
N LEU A 104 -22.46 -26.33 -15.79
CA LEU A 104 -23.63 -25.78 -16.48
C LEU A 104 -23.50 -25.83 -18.01
N HIS A 105 -22.29 -25.71 -18.57
CA HIS A 105 -22.07 -25.77 -20.02
C HIS A 105 -21.96 -27.18 -20.59
N LEU A 106 -21.54 -28.16 -19.78
CA LEU A 106 -21.43 -29.57 -20.18
C LEU A 106 -22.73 -30.36 -19.98
N ARG A 107 -23.79 -29.72 -19.47
CA ARG A 107 -25.12 -30.29 -19.28
C ARG A 107 -26.06 -29.84 -20.39
#